data_AF-A0A9X0CT25-F1
#
_entry.id   AF-A0A9X0CT25-F1
#
_cell.length_a   1.000
_cell.length_b   1.000
_cell.length_c   1.000
_cell.angle_alpha   90.00
_cell.angle_beta   90.00
_cell.angle_gamma   90.00
#
_symmetry.space_group_name_H-M   'P 1'
#
loop_
_entity.id
_entity.type
_entity.pdbx_description
1 polymer ?
#
loop_
_entity_poly.entity_id
_entity_poly.type
_entity_poly.pdbx_seq_one_letter_code
_entity_poly.pdbx_strand_id
1 'polypeptide(L)'
;MAGGLNKRRMIQHAVFQELCKLVDPGVKAWNPSKGKQNVIMFVGLQGSGKTTTCSKLAYHYQRKGWKTCLICADTFRAGAFDQLKQNATKARIPFYGSYTEMDPVVIAQEGVDKFKQENFEIIIVDTSGRHKQEESLFEEMLQVSNAVSPDNVIFVMDATIGQACESQAKAFKDKVDVASVIVTKLDGHAKGGGALSAVAATKSPIIFIGTGEHIDDFEPFKTRPFISKLLGMGDIEGLIDKVNELKLEDNEELIDKLKHGVFSLRDMYEQFQNIMKMGPFGQIMGMIPGFSSDFLSKGNEQESMARLKKLMTIMDSMNDEELDSPNGAKLFSRQPGRSTRVARGCGVSVREVQELLSQYTKFAAMVKKMGGIKGLFKGGDMSKNVNPSQMAKLNQQMAKMMDPRVLQQMGGTQGLQSMMRQFQQGAATMRRGQGNNQTVKLR
;
A
#
# COMPACT_ATOMS: atom_id res chain seq x y z
N MET A 1 7.28 -6.28 -40.74
CA MET A 1 7.42 -7.26 -39.64
C MET A 1 8.50 -6.79 -38.69
N ALA A 2 8.12 -6.26 -37.52
CA ALA A 2 9.05 -5.62 -36.58
C ALA A 2 9.85 -6.66 -35.78
N GLY A 3 10.96 -7.13 -36.37
CA GLY A 3 11.98 -7.93 -35.69
C GLY A 3 12.80 -7.07 -34.75
N GLY A 4 12.42 -7.03 -33.47
CA GLY A 4 13.13 -6.27 -32.43
C GLY A 4 12.54 -6.41 -31.02
N LEU A 5 11.32 -6.94 -30.91
CA LEU A 5 10.74 -7.28 -29.61
C LEU A 5 11.32 -8.62 -29.11
N ASN A 6 12.01 -8.55 -27.97
CA ASN A 6 12.55 -9.70 -27.26
C ASN A 6 11.45 -10.77 -27.05
N LYS A 7 11.59 -11.94 -27.69
CA LYS A 7 10.60 -13.04 -27.65
C LYS A 7 10.14 -13.38 -26.23
N ARG A 8 11.04 -13.26 -25.24
CA ARG A 8 10.72 -13.47 -23.82
C ARG A 8 9.65 -12.50 -23.30
N ARG A 9 9.74 -11.21 -23.66
CA ARG A 9 8.74 -10.20 -23.28
C ARG A 9 7.39 -10.46 -23.95
N MET A 10 7.40 -10.93 -25.19
CA MET A 10 6.16 -11.27 -25.91
C MET A 10 5.42 -12.44 -25.24
N ILE A 11 6.15 -13.49 -24.85
CA ILE A 11 5.58 -14.63 -24.12
C ILE A 11 5.06 -14.17 -22.75
N GLN A 12 5.84 -13.39 -22.00
CA GLN A 12 5.42 -12.87 -20.69
C GLN A 12 4.16 -12.01 -20.80
N HIS A 13 4.08 -11.15 -21.81
CA HIS A 13 2.91 -10.32 -22.05
C HIS A 13 1.67 -11.15 -22.42
N ALA A 14 1.83 -12.18 -23.26
CA ALA A 14 0.75 -13.09 -23.60
C ALA A 14 0.22 -13.82 -22.35
N VAL A 15 1.12 -14.38 -21.52
CA VAL A 15 0.76 -15.04 -20.26
C VAL A 15 0.07 -14.06 -19.30
N PHE A 16 0.59 -12.84 -19.15
CA PHE A 16 -0.01 -11.81 -18.31
C PHE A 16 -1.44 -11.47 -18.77
N GLN A 17 -1.67 -11.30 -20.07
CA GLN A 17 -3.00 -11.00 -20.61
C GLN A 17 -3.98 -12.15 -20.39
N GLU A 18 -3.57 -13.39 -20.64
CA GLU A 18 -4.45 -14.55 -20.42
C GLU A 18 -4.76 -14.75 -18.93
N LEU A 19 -3.80 -14.53 -18.03
CA LEU A 19 -4.06 -14.56 -16.59
C LEU A 19 -5.02 -13.44 -16.16
N CYS A 20 -4.90 -12.23 -16.70
CA CYS A 20 -5.85 -11.15 -16.41
C CYS A 20 -7.27 -11.52 -16.85
N LYS A 21 -7.43 -12.16 -18.02
CA LYS A 21 -8.72 -12.64 -18.50
C LYS A 21 -9.30 -13.75 -17.62
N LEU A 22 -8.46 -14.64 -17.09
CA LEU A 22 -8.92 -15.71 -16.20
C LEU A 22 -9.43 -15.20 -14.85
N VAL A 23 -8.88 -14.09 -14.34
CA VAL A 23 -9.32 -13.47 -13.08
C VAL A 23 -10.50 -12.51 -13.28
N ASP A 24 -10.78 -12.08 -14.50
CA ASP A 24 -11.93 -11.23 -14.80
C ASP A 24 -13.16 -12.08 -15.13
N PRO A 25 -14.16 -12.18 -14.23
CA PRO A 25 -15.37 -12.95 -14.52
C PRO A 25 -16.31 -12.24 -15.51
N GLY A 26 -16.03 -11.00 -15.92
CA GLY A 26 -16.95 -10.18 -16.72
C GLY A 26 -18.18 -9.69 -15.96
N VAL A 27 -18.25 -9.95 -14.65
CA VAL A 27 -19.33 -9.55 -13.75
C VAL A 27 -18.87 -8.35 -12.92
N LYS A 28 -19.68 -7.29 -12.90
CA LYS A 28 -19.39 -6.11 -12.07
C LYS A 28 -19.52 -6.47 -10.59
N ALA A 29 -18.56 -6.02 -9.80
CA ALA A 29 -18.63 -6.12 -8.35
C ALA A 29 -19.91 -5.45 -7.83
N TRP A 30 -20.55 -6.11 -6.86
CA TRP A 30 -21.64 -5.49 -6.11
C TRP A 30 -21.15 -4.24 -5.40
N ASN A 31 -21.94 -3.17 -5.44
CA ASN A 31 -21.65 -1.92 -4.76
C ASN A 31 -22.80 -1.58 -3.81
N PRO A 32 -22.48 -1.17 -2.57
CA PRO A 32 -23.52 -0.77 -1.62
C PRO A 32 -24.24 0.50 -2.09
N SER A 33 -25.53 0.58 -1.78
CA SER A 33 -26.37 1.75 -2.05
C SER A 33 -26.49 2.64 -0.81
N LYS A 34 -26.13 3.93 -0.94
CA LYS A 34 -26.27 4.92 0.14
C LYS A 34 -27.73 5.14 0.49
N GLY A 35 -28.02 5.33 1.77
CA GLY A 35 -29.39 5.54 2.27
C GLY A 35 -30.29 4.30 2.26
N LYS A 36 -29.73 3.12 1.90
CA LYS A 36 -30.40 1.82 2.02
C LYS A 36 -29.64 0.94 3.00
N GLN A 37 -30.33 -0.06 3.54
CA GLN A 37 -29.71 -1.11 4.33
C GLN A 37 -29.05 -2.10 3.37
N ASN A 38 -27.75 -2.35 3.55
CA ASN A 38 -26.99 -3.30 2.76
C ASN A 38 -26.51 -4.41 3.69
N VAL A 39 -27.11 -5.59 3.58
CA VAL A 39 -26.79 -6.77 4.39
C VAL A 39 -25.75 -7.61 3.65
N ILE A 40 -24.61 -7.84 4.29
CA ILE A 40 -23.47 -8.55 3.70
C ILE A 40 -23.15 -9.77 4.56
N MET A 41 -23.24 -10.96 3.98
CA MET A 41 -22.94 -12.21 4.70
C MET A 41 -21.56 -12.74 4.30
N PHE A 42 -20.74 -13.06 5.29
CA PHE A 42 -19.39 -13.61 5.08
C PHE A 42 -19.40 -15.13 5.26
N VAL A 43 -18.95 -15.84 4.23
CA VAL A 43 -18.86 -17.31 4.23
C VAL A 43 -17.45 -17.76 3.85
N GLY A 44 -17.13 -19.02 4.15
CA GLY A 44 -15.84 -19.61 3.80
C GLY A 44 -15.30 -20.54 4.87
N LEU A 45 -14.16 -21.16 4.56
CA LEU A 45 -13.56 -22.20 5.38
C LEU A 45 -13.15 -21.70 6.77
N GLN A 46 -12.98 -22.63 7.69
CA GLN A 46 -12.35 -22.34 8.97
C GLN A 46 -10.92 -21.80 8.75
N GLY A 47 -10.56 -20.74 9.48
CA GLY A 47 -9.23 -20.15 9.40
C GLY A 47 -8.95 -19.29 8.16
N SER A 48 -9.93 -19.08 7.26
CA SER A 48 -9.76 -18.21 6.09
C SER A 48 -9.69 -16.71 6.39
N GLY A 49 -9.95 -16.32 7.65
CA GLY A 49 -9.87 -14.93 8.10
C GLY A 49 -11.18 -14.14 8.05
N LYS A 50 -12.35 -14.80 8.06
CA LYS A 50 -13.68 -14.15 8.04
C LYS A 50 -13.85 -13.04 9.08
N THR A 51 -13.78 -13.36 10.38
CA THR A 51 -13.97 -12.39 11.48
C THR A 51 -13.06 -11.15 11.37
N THR A 52 -11.79 -11.36 11.01
CA THR A 52 -10.83 -10.28 10.77
C THR A 52 -11.25 -9.44 9.57
N THR A 53 -11.65 -10.08 8.47
CA THR A 53 -12.08 -9.42 7.23
C THR A 53 -13.40 -8.67 7.40
N CYS A 54 -14.35 -9.19 8.18
CA CYS A 54 -15.59 -8.48 8.54
C CYS A 54 -15.27 -7.13 9.20
N SER A 55 -14.35 -7.14 10.17
CA SER A 55 -13.92 -5.93 10.88
C SER A 55 -13.22 -4.94 9.94
N LYS A 56 -12.34 -5.45 9.05
CA LYS A 56 -11.65 -4.63 8.03
C LYS A 56 -12.63 -3.98 7.05
N LEU A 57 -13.60 -4.74 6.54
CA LEU A 57 -14.60 -4.22 5.59
C LEU A 57 -15.50 -3.16 6.25
N ALA A 58 -15.96 -3.41 7.49
CA ALA A 58 -16.74 -2.43 8.23
C ALA A 58 -15.95 -1.14 8.50
N TYR A 59 -14.68 -1.25 8.86
CA TYR A 59 -13.80 -0.10 9.08
C TYR A 59 -13.52 0.67 7.79
N HIS A 60 -13.27 -0.02 6.67
CA HIS A 60 -13.10 0.58 5.35
C HIS A 60 -14.31 1.43 4.94
N TYR A 61 -15.52 0.91 5.11
CA TYR A 61 -16.74 1.67 4.82
C TYR A 61 -17.00 2.77 5.85
N GLN A 62 -16.67 2.57 7.13
CA GLN A 62 -16.78 3.62 8.15
C GLN A 62 -15.91 4.83 7.80
N ARG A 63 -14.67 4.62 7.33
CA ARG A 63 -13.79 5.68 6.84
C ARG A 63 -14.35 6.43 5.62
N LYS A 64 -15.21 5.78 4.85
CA LYS A 64 -15.96 6.38 3.73
C LYS A 64 -17.27 7.04 4.15
N GLY A 65 -17.52 7.17 5.46
CA GLY A 65 -18.71 7.83 6.00
C GLY A 65 -19.97 6.98 5.98
N TRP A 66 -19.85 5.64 5.98
CA TRP A 66 -21.00 4.73 6.11
C TRP A 66 -21.24 4.38 7.57
N LYS A 67 -22.51 4.22 7.95
CA LYS A 67 -22.87 3.70 9.27
C LYS A 67 -22.80 2.17 9.23
N THR A 68 -21.72 1.60 9.78
CA THR A 68 -21.41 0.16 9.71
C THR A 68 -21.62 -0.54 11.05
N CYS A 69 -22.02 -1.81 11.01
CA CYS A 69 -22.13 -2.66 12.19
C CYS A 69 -21.71 -4.11 11.88
N LEU A 70 -21.39 -4.84 12.93
CA LEU A 70 -20.96 -6.24 12.87
C LEU A 70 -21.94 -7.13 13.65
N ILE A 71 -22.25 -8.30 13.11
CA ILE A 71 -23.07 -9.32 13.75
C ILE A 71 -22.24 -10.61 13.81
N CYS A 72 -22.05 -11.17 15.00
CA CYS A 72 -21.39 -12.45 15.18
C CYS A 72 -22.43 -13.57 15.22
N ALA A 73 -22.55 -14.32 14.12
CA ALA A 73 -23.35 -15.53 14.01
C ALA A 73 -22.47 -16.81 14.00
N ASP A 74 -21.27 -16.73 14.59
CA ASP A 74 -20.38 -17.87 14.84
C ASP A 74 -20.62 -18.39 16.27
N THR A 75 -21.60 -19.27 16.42
CA THR A 75 -21.96 -19.88 17.72
C THR A 75 -21.16 -21.14 18.04
N PHE A 76 -20.44 -21.69 17.05
CA PHE A 76 -19.69 -22.94 17.18
C PHE A 76 -18.31 -22.75 17.82
N ARG A 77 -17.60 -21.67 17.45
CA ARG A 77 -16.22 -21.48 17.89
C ARG A 77 -16.17 -20.75 19.23
N ALA A 78 -15.51 -21.38 20.20
CA ALA A 78 -15.27 -20.76 21.52
C ALA A 78 -14.53 -19.41 21.36
N GLY A 79 -15.09 -18.37 21.99
CA GLY A 79 -14.52 -17.02 21.97
C GLY A 79 -14.66 -16.28 20.63
N ALA A 80 -15.43 -16.79 19.65
CA ALA A 80 -15.66 -16.10 18.39
C ALA A 80 -16.32 -14.72 18.59
N PHE A 81 -17.34 -14.67 19.45
CA PHE A 81 -18.00 -13.41 19.78
C PHE A 81 -17.04 -12.43 20.48
N ASP A 82 -16.22 -12.91 21.42
CA ASP A 82 -15.22 -12.06 22.09
C ASP A 82 -14.16 -11.54 21.11
N GLN A 83 -13.73 -12.36 20.14
CA GLN A 83 -12.82 -11.93 19.09
C GLN A 83 -13.43 -10.80 18.24
N LEU A 84 -14.66 -10.99 17.76
CA LEU A 84 -15.37 -9.98 16.98
C LEU A 84 -15.58 -8.70 17.80
N LYS A 85 -16.01 -8.83 19.05
CA LYS A 85 -16.20 -7.72 20.01
C LYS A 85 -14.92 -6.92 20.24
N GLN A 86 -13.77 -7.58 20.42
CA GLN A 86 -12.49 -6.91 20.58
C GLN A 86 -12.09 -6.13 19.32
N ASN A 87 -12.26 -6.73 18.14
CA ASN A 87 -11.96 -6.07 16.87
C ASN A 87 -12.88 -4.87 16.62
N ALA A 88 -14.18 -5.05 16.84
CA ALA A 88 -15.20 -4.01 16.73
C ALA A 88 -14.92 -2.85 17.67
N THR A 89 -14.55 -3.13 18.93
CA THR A 89 -14.19 -2.10 19.93
C THR A 89 -12.96 -1.30 19.48
N LYS A 90 -11.91 -1.96 18.99
CA LYS A 90 -10.69 -1.28 18.48
C LYS A 90 -11.01 -0.34 17.31
N ALA A 91 -11.90 -0.75 16.42
CA ALA A 91 -12.31 0.03 15.26
C ALA A 91 -13.48 1.01 15.53
N ARG A 92 -14.04 1.00 16.75
CA ARG A 92 -15.23 1.78 17.16
C ARG A 92 -16.47 1.48 16.30
N ILE A 93 -16.67 0.22 15.96
CA ILE A 93 -17.80 -0.29 15.19
C ILE A 93 -18.81 -0.93 16.16
N PRO A 94 -20.10 -0.58 16.11
CA PRO A 94 -21.16 -1.27 16.84
C PRO A 94 -21.24 -2.75 16.47
N PHE A 95 -21.45 -3.62 17.46
CA PHE A 95 -21.50 -5.07 17.27
C PHE A 95 -22.72 -5.70 17.96
N TYR A 96 -23.16 -6.83 17.42
CA TYR A 96 -24.20 -7.70 17.97
C TYR A 96 -23.73 -9.15 18.02
N GLY A 97 -24.23 -9.90 18.99
CA GLY A 97 -23.97 -11.31 19.19
C GLY A 97 -24.48 -11.74 20.56
N SER A 98 -24.46 -13.05 20.82
CA SER A 98 -24.99 -13.63 22.05
C SER A 98 -23.98 -14.58 22.68
N TYR A 99 -23.95 -14.62 24.02
CA TYR A 99 -23.21 -15.63 24.78
C TYR A 99 -24.08 -16.85 25.14
N THR A 100 -25.40 -16.73 25.01
CA THR A 100 -26.37 -17.72 25.50
C THR A 100 -27.19 -18.33 24.38
N GLU A 101 -27.43 -17.58 23.31
CA GLU A 101 -28.13 -18.10 22.13
C GLU A 101 -27.17 -18.96 21.32
N MET A 102 -27.63 -20.14 20.95
CA MET A 102 -26.84 -21.14 20.23
C MET A 102 -27.25 -21.22 18.76
N ASP A 103 -28.46 -20.76 18.42
CA ASP A 103 -28.96 -20.74 17.05
C ASP A 103 -28.42 -19.50 16.29
N PRO A 104 -27.55 -19.69 15.28
CA PRO A 104 -27.02 -18.57 14.51
C PRO A 104 -28.08 -17.87 13.65
N VAL A 105 -29.19 -18.54 13.31
CA VAL A 105 -30.30 -17.95 12.55
C VAL A 105 -30.98 -16.88 13.38
N VAL A 106 -31.27 -17.18 14.65
CA VAL A 106 -31.88 -16.22 15.60
C VAL A 106 -30.97 -15.02 15.79
N ILE A 107 -29.68 -15.25 16.07
CA ILE A 107 -28.72 -14.17 16.30
C ILE A 107 -28.57 -13.28 15.05
N ALA A 108 -28.48 -13.88 13.87
CA ALA A 108 -28.35 -13.13 12.63
C ALA A 108 -29.60 -12.29 12.35
N GLN A 109 -30.79 -12.87 12.51
CA GLN A 109 -32.07 -12.19 12.30
C GLN A 109 -32.25 -11.01 13.25
N GLU A 110 -32.13 -11.24 14.56
CA GLU A 110 -32.29 -10.19 15.57
C GLU A 110 -31.25 -9.08 15.41
N GLY A 111 -30.00 -9.45 15.11
CA GLY A 111 -28.92 -8.49 14.87
C GLY A 111 -29.21 -7.60 13.67
N VAL A 112 -29.67 -8.20 12.56
CA VAL A 112 -30.05 -7.45 11.36
C VAL A 112 -31.22 -6.53 11.68
N ASP A 113 -32.28 -7.03 12.31
CA ASP A 113 -33.47 -6.24 12.62
C ASP A 113 -33.17 -5.06 13.56
N LYS A 114 -32.34 -5.28 14.59
CA LYS A 114 -31.86 -4.21 15.47
C LYS A 114 -31.15 -3.12 14.69
N PHE A 115 -30.17 -3.48 13.86
CA PHE A 115 -29.39 -2.47 13.13
C PHE A 115 -30.16 -1.82 11.98
N LYS A 116 -31.16 -2.51 11.42
CA LYS A 116 -32.13 -1.93 10.51
C LYS A 116 -32.94 -0.83 11.19
N GLN A 117 -33.45 -1.07 12.40
CA GLN A 117 -34.19 -0.08 13.20
C GLN A 117 -33.32 1.11 13.60
N GLU A 118 -32.04 0.88 13.89
CA GLU A 118 -31.07 1.93 14.20
C GLU A 118 -30.51 2.65 12.95
N ASN A 119 -31.05 2.39 11.75
CA ASN A 119 -30.67 3.01 10.48
C ASN A 119 -29.20 2.81 10.10
N PHE A 120 -28.63 1.63 10.33
CA PHE A 120 -27.32 1.27 9.78
C PHE A 120 -27.41 0.98 8.29
N GLU A 121 -26.40 1.41 7.55
CA GLU A 121 -26.36 1.26 6.09
C GLU A 121 -25.60 0.00 5.67
N ILE A 122 -24.58 -0.41 6.42
CA ILE A 122 -23.73 -1.57 6.11
C ILE A 122 -23.80 -2.53 7.30
N ILE A 123 -24.50 -3.64 7.12
CA ILE A 123 -24.75 -4.65 8.15
C ILE A 123 -23.97 -5.91 7.75
N ILE A 124 -22.91 -6.24 8.50
CA ILE A 124 -22.02 -7.34 8.16
C ILE A 124 -22.26 -8.52 9.12
N VAL A 125 -22.61 -9.68 8.55
CA VAL A 125 -22.84 -10.93 9.27
C VAL A 125 -21.63 -11.84 9.14
N ASP A 126 -20.93 -12.08 10.25
CA ASP A 126 -19.81 -13.03 10.38
C ASP A 126 -20.35 -14.42 10.75
N THR A 127 -20.24 -15.39 9.85
CA THR A 127 -20.66 -16.77 10.11
C THR A 127 -19.50 -17.64 10.59
N SER A 128 -19.82 -18.78 11.20
CA SER A 128 -18.84 -19.83 11.47
C SER A 128 -18.10 -20.31 10.22
N GLY A 129 -16.89 -20.86 10.40
CA GLY A 129 -16.16 -21.50 9.31
C GLY A 129 -16.65 -22.91 9.06
N ARG A 130 -16.87 -23.26 7.78
CA ARG A 130 -17.53 -24.51 7.41
C ARG A 130 -16.65 -25.32 6.46
N HIS A 131 -16.47 -26.61 6.73
CA HIS A 131 -15.78 -27.52 5.82
C HIS A 131 -16.78 -28.22 4.90
N LYS A 132 -16.42 -28.46 3.63
CA LYS A 132 -17.32 -29.06 2.61
C LYS A 132 -17.89 -30.44 2.96
N GLN A 133 -17.31 -31.11 3.97
CA GLN A 133 -17.70 -32.46 4.39
C GLN A 133 -18.86 -32.45 5.40
N GLU A 134 -19.32 -31.28 5.84
CA GLU A 134 -20.35 -31.14 6.87
C GLU A 134 -21.64 -30.59 6.27
N GLU A 135 -22.49 -31.48 5.75
CA GLU A 135 -23.78 -31.11 5.12
C GLU A 135 -24.69 -30.33 6.07
N SER A 136 -24.73 -30.72 7.35
CA SER A 136 -25.51 -30.03 8.39
C SER A 136 -25.12 -28.56 8.54
N LEU A 137 -23.82 -28.25 8.44
CA LEU A 137 -23.35 -26.88 8.50
C LEU A 137 -23.68 -26.10 7.22
N PHE A 138 -23.68 -26.72 6.04
CA PHE A 138 -24.12 -26.01 4.83
C PHE A 138 -25.61 -25.67 4.86
N GLU A 139 -26.42 -26.54 5.46
CA GLU A 139 -27.85 -26.29 5.63
C GLU A 139 -28.10 -25.12 6.60
N GLU A 140 -27.41 -25.09 7.73
CA GLU A 140 -27.50 -23.97 8.69
C GLU A 140 -27.07 -22.64 8.04
N MET A 141 -26.03 -22.64 7.20
CA MET A 141 -25.62 -21.45 6.45
C MET A 141 -26.71 -20.97 5.48
N LEU A 142 -27.39 -21.89 4.81
CA LEU A 142 -28.51 -21.58 3.93
C LEU A 142 -29.70 -21.02 4.72
N GLN A 143 -29.98 -21.58 5.89
CA GLN A 143 -31.01 -21.06 6.79
C GLN A 143 -30.71 -19.63 7.26
N VAL A 144 -29.47 -19.35 7.66
CA VAL A 144 -29.02 -17.98 8.01
C VAL A 144 -29.18 -17.05 6.81
N SER A 145 -28.74 -17.47 5.62
CA SER A 145 -28.89 -16.68 4.38
C SER A 145 -30.35 -16.37 4.06
N ASN A 146 -31.25 -17.34 4.21
CA ASN A 146 -32.67 -17.17 3.93
C ASN A 146 -33.34 -16.23 4.94
N ALA A 147 -32.98 -16.32 6.22
CA ALA A 147 -33.51 -15.44 7.26
C ALA A 147 -33.11 -13.98 7.00
N VAL A 148 -31.81 -13.72 6.81
CA VAL A 148 -31.32 -12.34 6.69
C VAL A 148 -31.44 -11.74 5.29
N SER A 149 -31.64 -12.57 4.26
CA SER A 149 -31.74 -12.17 2.85
C SER A 149 -30.63 -11.19 2.42
N PRO A 150 -29.35 -11.62 2.41
CA PRO A 150 -28.22 -10.74 2.18
C PRO A 150 -28.18 -10.19 0.75
N ASP A 151 -27.84 -8.90 0.59
CA ASP A 151 -27.63 -8.25 -0.71
C ASP A 151 -26.34 -8.73 -1.40
N ASN A 152 -25.36 -9.18 -0.60
CA ASN A 152 -24.10 -9.72 -1.09
C ASN A 152 -23.60 -10.82 -0.17
N VAL A 153 -23.28 -11.98 -0.73
CA VAL A 153 -22.57 -13.05 -0.03
C VAL A 153 -21.12 -13.07 -0.48
N ILE A 154 -20.21 -12.89 0.47
CA ILE A 154 -18.78 -12.81 0.24
C ILE A 154 -18.13 -14.13 0.65
N PHE A 155 -17.49 -14.81 -0.30
CA PHE A 155 -16.63 -15.95 -0.02
C PHE A 155 -15.22 -15.47 0.32
N VAL A 156 -14.81 -15.70 1.57
CA VAL A 156 -13.46 -15.38 2.06
C VAL A 156 -12.57 -16.60 1.94
N MET A 157 -11.50 -16.45 1.17
CA MET A 157 -10.50 -17.49 0.94
C MET A 157 -9.10 -17.06 1.37
N ASP A 158 -8.33 -18.03 1.84
CA ASP A 158 -6.92 -17.87 2.20
C ASP A 158 -6.04 -17.97 0.95
N ALA A 159 -5.08 -17.05 0.75
CA ALA A 159 -4.16 -17.09 -0.38
C ALA A 159 -3.28 -18.36 -0.45
N THR A 160 -3.08 -19.04 0.68
CA THR A 160 -2.31 -20.29 0.79
C THR A 160 -3.07 -21.51 0.25
N ILE A 161 -4.37 -21.36 -0.02
CA ILE A 161 -5.21 -22.46 -0.47
C ILE A 161 -4.73 -23.00 -1.81
N GLY A 162 -4.49 -24.31 -1.86
CA GLY A 162 -4.02 -25.01 -3.05
C GLY A 162 -5.15 -25.48 -3.95
N GLN A 163 -4.98 -26.69 -4.50
CA GLN A 163 -5.91 -27.29 -5.47
C GLN A 163 -7.34 -27.49 -4.93
N ALA A 164 -7.51 -27.60 -3.62
CA ALA A 164 -8.83 -27.78 -3.00
C ALA A 164 -9.78 -26.58 -3.21
N CYS A 165 -9.25 -25.41 -3.55
CA CYS A 165 -9.98 -24.17 -3.69
C CYS A 165 -11.16 -24.26 -4.65
N GLU A 166 -10.98 -24.89 -5.81
CA GLU A 166 -12.03 -25.02 -6.82
C GLU A 166 -13.25 -25.75 -6.25
N SER A 167 -13.02 -26.93 -5.68
CA SER A 167 -14.08 -27.77 -5.10
C SER A 167 -14.81 -27.08 -3.94
N GLN A 168 -14.10 -26.30 -3.14
CA GLN A 168 -14.67 -25.59 -1.99
C GLN A 168 -15.48 -24.38 -2.45
N ALA A 169 -14.92 -23.54 -3.32
CA ALA A 169 -15.61 -22.38 -3.86
C ALA A 169 -16.88 -22.79 -4.62
N LYS A 170 -16.82 -23.91 -5.36
CA LYS A 170 -17.99 -24.50 -6.03
C LYS A 170 -19.07 -24.95 -5.04
N ALA A 171 -18.69 -25.67 -3.97
CA ALA A 171 -19.63 -26.10 -2.95
C ALA A 171 -20.35 -24.94 -2.24
N PHE A 172 -19.64 -23.84 -1.94
CA PHE A 172 -20.26 -22.63 -1.40
C PHE A 172 -21.22 -21.98 -2.41
N LYS A 173 -20.81 -21.84 -3.68
CA LYS A 173 -21.65 -21.24 -4.72
C LYS A 173 -22.92 -22.05 -5.03
N ASP A 174 -22.85 -23.38 -4.93
CA ASP A 174 -23.98 -24.26 -5.21
C ASP A 174 -25.03 -24.26 -4.09
N LYS A 175 -24.62 -23.89 -2.87
CA LYS A 175 -25.51 -23.85 -1.70
C LYS A 175 -26.01 -22.45 -1.38
N VAL A 176 -25.18 -21.43 -1.57
CA VAL A 176 -25.51 -20.02 -1.29
C VAL A 176 -25.04 -19.17 -2.46
N ASP A 177 -25.79 -18.13 -2.80
CA ASP A 177 -25.47 -17.27 -3.94
C ASP A 177 -24.28 -16.33 -3.66
N VAL A 178 -23.07 -16.90 -3.67
CA VAL A 178 -21.81 -16.17 -3.52
C VAL A 178 -21.65 -15.20 -4.68
N ALA A 179 -21.71 -13.90 -4.41
CA ALA A 179 -21.63 -12.84 -5.41
C ALA A 179 -20.26 -12.13 -5.44
N SER A 180 -19.43 -12.28 -4.41
CA SER A 180 -18.11 -11.67 -4.35
C SER A 180 -17.08 -12.57 -3.66
N VAL A 181 -15.79 -12.36 -3.96
CA VAL A 181 -14.67 -13.06 -3.32
C VAL A 181 -13.72 -12.07 -2.63
N ILE A 182 -13.20 -12.45 -1.47
CA ILE A 182 -12.08 -11.74 -0.82
C ILE A 182 -10.94 -12.74 -0.61
N VAL A 183 -9.72 -12.31 -0.94
CA VAL A 183 -8.49 -13.11 -0.76
C VAL A 183 -7.68 -12.56 0.40
N THR A 184 -7.46 -13.35 1.44
CA THR A 184 -6.72 -12.96 2.65
C THR A 184 -5.30 -13.50 2.66
N LYS A 185 -4.47 -13.07 3.62
CA LYS A 185 -3.10 -13.54 3.86
C LYS A 185 -2.15 -13.38 2.66
N LEU A 186 -2.33 -12.30 1.88
CA LEU A 186 -1.47 -11.97 0.72
C LEU A 186 -0.17 -11.23 1.09
N ASP A 187 0.05 -11.00 2.38
CA ASP A 187 1.31 -10.60 3.00
C ASP A 187 2.32 -11.74 3.11
N GLY A 188 1.87 -12.99 3.08
CA GLY A 188 2.75 -14.15 3.09
C GLY A 188 3.45 -14.41 1.75
N HIS A 189 4.22 -15.51 1.71
CA HIS A 189 4.85 -16.00 0.48
C HIS A 189 3.88 -16.65 -0.51
N ALA A 190 2.61 -16.77 -0.14
CA ALA A 190 1.58 -17.37 -0.98
C ALA A 190 1.31 -16.47 -2.19
N LYS A 191 1.37 -17.06 -3.38
CA LYS A 191 1.13 -16.33 -4.63
C LYS A 191 -0.36 -16.07 -4.92
N GLY A 192 -1.27 -16.65 -4.14
CA GLY A 192 -2.72 -16.46 -4.32
C GLY A 192 -3.30 -17.20 -5.53
N GLY A 193 -2.65 -18.26 -6.01
CA GLY A 193 -3.10 -19.00 -7.20
C GLY A 193 -4.52 -19.58 -7.09
N GLY A 194 -4.97 -19.92 -5.88
CA GLY A 194 -6.34 -20.37 -5.63
C GLY A 194 -7.41 -19.33 -6.00
N ALA A 195 -7.06 -18.04 -6.04
CA ALA A 195 -7.99 -16.97 -6.42
C ALA A 195 -8.52 -17.16 -7.85
N LEU A 196 -7.65 -17.62 -8.77
CA LEU A 196 -8.05 -17.98 -10.13
C LEU A 196 -9.11 -19.10 -10.14
N SER A 197 -8.88 -20.15 -9.34
CA SER A 197 -9.81 -21.26 -9.20
C SER A 197 -11.14 -20.85 -8.57
N ALA A 198 -11.11 -19.96 -7.57
CA ALA A 198 -12.32 -19.45 -6.94
C ALA A 198 -13.15 -18.62 -7.93
N VAL A 199 -12.54 -17.71 -8.69
CA VAL A 199 -13.25 -16.93 -9.73
C VAL A 199 -13.80 -17.85 -10.81
N ALA A 200 -13.01 -18.83 -11.26
CA ALA A 200 -13.44 -19.78 -12.28
C ALA A 200 -14.66 -20.61 -11.82
N ALA A 201 -14.69 -21.03 -10.55
CA ALA A 201 -15.76 -21.85 -9.98
C ALA A 201 -17.02 -21.04 -9.60
N THR A 202 -16.84 -19.85 -9.03
CA THR A 202 -17.96 -19.02 -8.52
C THR A 202 -18.55 -18.09 -9.58
N LYS A 203 -17.75 -17.73 -10.60
CA LYS A 203 -18.03 -16.64 -11.55
C LYS A 203 -18.21 -15.28 -10.88
N SER A 204 -17.66 -15.12 -9.69
CA SER A 204 -17.82 -13.92 -8.86
C SER A 204 -16.53 -13.12 -8.82
N PRO A 205 -16.58 -11.78 -8.89
CA PRO A 205 -15.40 -10.93 -8.88
C PRO A 205 -14.72 -10.91 -7.51
N ILE A 206 -13.39 -10.80 -7.52
CA ILE A 206 -12.62 -10.49 -6.33
C ILE A 206 -12.76 -8.99 -6.06
N ILE A 207 -13.21 -8.62 -4.86
CA ILE A 207 -13.50 -7.23 -4.51
C ILE A 207 -12.41 -6.60 -3.62
N PHE A 208 -11.77 -7.39 -2.76
CA PHE A 208 -10.73 -6.92 -1.85
C PHE A 208 -9.66 -7.97 -1.61
N ILE A 209 -8.51 -7.49 -1.13
CA ILE A 209 -7.39 -8.30 -0.67
C ILE A 209 -7.00 -7.90 0.77
N GLY A 210 -6.71 -8.91 1.59
CA GLY A 210 -6.12 -8.75 2.91
C GLY A 210 -4.61 -8.87 2.85
N THR A 211 -3.90 -7.81 3.23
CA THR A 211 -2.44 -7.66 3.07
C THR A 211 -1.69 -7.60 4.40
N GLY A 212 -2.27 -8.19 5.45
CA GLY A 212 -1.70 -8.23 6.81
C GLY A 212 -2.77 -8.47 7.87
N GLU A 213 -2.40 -8.34 9.14
CA GLU A 213 -3.29 -8.59 10.29
C GLU A 213 -3.91 -7.31 10.87
N HIS A 214 -3.34 -6.13 10.58
CA HIS A 214 -3.88 -4.87 11.10
C HIS A 214 -5.19 -4.50 10.41
N ILE A 215 -6.01 -3.70 11.09
CA ILE A 215 -7.35 -3.30 10.60
C ILE A 215 -7.28 -2.50 9.29
N ASP A 216 -6.17 -1.78 9.08
CA ASP A 216 -5.90 -0.98 7.89
C ASP A 216 -5.30 -1.80 6.73
N ASP A 217 -4.89 -3.06 6.97
CA ASP A 217 -4.26 -3.93 5.96
C ASP A 217 -5.32 -4.57 5.04
N PHE A 218 -6.08 -3.73 4.35
CA PHE A 218 -7.21 -4.11 3.52
C PHE A 218 -7.33 -3.19 2.31
N GLU A 219 -7.12 -3.74 1.12
CA GLU A 219 -6.98 -2.96 -0.11
C GLU A 219 -7.99 -3.43 -1.17
N PRO A 220 -8.58 -2.53 -1.98
CA PRO A 220 -9.42 -2.92 -3.12
C PRO A 220 -8.63 -3.81 -4.09
N PHE A 221 -9.27 -4.86 -4.60
CA PHE A 221 -8.63 -5.75 -5.56
C PHE A 221 -8.46 -5.06 -6.92
N LYS A 222 -7.26 -5.18 -7.50
CA LYS A 222 -6.94 -4.76 -8.86
C LYS A 222 -6.26 -5.91 -9.61
N THR A 223 -6.87 -6.31 -10.73
CA THR A 223 -6.43 -7.50 -11.50
C THR A 223 -4.98 -7.39 -11.97
N ARG A 224 -4.59 -6.26 -12.56
CA ARG A 224 -3.25 -6.06 -13.13
C ARG A 224 -2.13 -6.12 -12.08
N PRO A 225 -2.18 -5.33 -10.98
CA PRO A 225 -1.26 -5.47 -9.84
C PRO A 225 -1.13 -6.90 -9.32
N PHE A 226 -2.26 -7.57 -9.13
CA PHE A 226 -2.29 -8.93 -8.61
C PHE A 226 -1.58 -9.92 -9.54
N ILE A 227 -1.88 -9.89 -10.85
CA ILE A 227 -1.21 -10.75 -11.83
C ILE A 227 0.28 -10.41 -11.96
N SER A 228 0.64 -9.12 -11.87
CA SER A 228 2.04 -8.69 -11.91
C SER A 228 2.84 -9.24 -10.72
N LYS A 229 2.25 -9.20 -9.51
CA LYS A 229 2.82 -9.82 -8.31
C LYS A 229 2.91 -11.35 -8.44
N LEU A 230 1.88 -12.00 -8.98
CA LEU A 230 1.84 -13.44 -9.24
C LEU A 230 2.98 -13.88 -10.19
N LEU A 231 3.28 -13.08 -11.22
CA LEU A 231 4.37 -13.32 -12.18
C LEU A 231 5.75 -12.85 -11.68
N GLY A 232 5.84 -12.19 -10.53
CA GLY A 232 7.09 -11.64 -10.00
C GLY A 232 7.63 -10.46 -10.81
N MET A 233 6.75 -9.73 -11.50
CA MET A 233 7.11 -8.56 -12.33
C MET A 233 7.18 -7.25 -11.53
N GLY A 234 6.78 -7.26 -10.25
CA GLY A 234 6.65 -6.07 -9.40
C GLY A 234 5.37 -5.28 -9.70
N ASP A 235 4.94 -4.42 -8.79
CA ASP A 235 3.68 -3.67 -8.91
C ASP A 235 3.93 -2.17 -9.05
N ILE A 236 4.06 -1.71 -10.29
CA ILE A 236 4.29 -0.30 -10.62
C ILE A 236 3.00 0.51 -10.47
N GLU A 237 1.84 -0.07 -10.77
CA GLU A 237 0.54 0.63 -10.70
C GLU A 237 0.13 0.86 -9.23
N GLY A 238 0.22 -0.16 -8.35
CA GLY A 238 -0.08 -0.02 -6.93
C GLY A 238 0.86 0.93 -6.19
N LEU A 239 2.13 1.03 -6.62
CA LEU A 239 3.06 2.05 -6.11
C LEU A 239 2.55 3.47 -6.41
N ILE A 240 2.07 3.71 -7.63
CA ILE A 240 1.51 5.01 -8.03
C ILE A 240 0.26 5.34 -7.22
N ASP A 241 -0.63 4.37 -7.00
CA ASP A 241 -1.84 4.57 -6.21
C ASP A 241 -1.53 4.91 -4.74
N LYS A 242 -0.58 4.19 -4.12
CA LYS A 242 -0.15 4.46 -2.74
C LYS A 242 0.50 5.85 -2.64
N VAL A 243 1.28 6.26 -3.64
CA VAL A 243 1.83 7.62 -3.77
C VAL A 243 0.72 8.69 -3.93
N ASN A 244 -0.34 8.38 -4.67
CA ASN A 244 -1.48 9.29 -4.87
C ASN A 244 -2.34 9.42 -3.60
N GLU A 245 -2.60 8.32 -2.87
CA GLU A 245 -3.31 8.34 -1.58
C GLU A 245 -2.54 9.14 -0.53
N LEU A 246 -1.21 9.18 -0.63
CA LEU A 246 -0.35 9.88 0.30
C LEU A 246 -0.45 11.40 0.23
N LYS A 247 -1.19 12.00 -0.72
CA LYS A 247 -1.34 13.46 -0.89
C LYS A 247 -0.02 14.19 -0.57
N LEU A 248 1.07 13.78 -1.22
CA LEU A 248 2.40 14.37 -1.06
C LEU A 248 2.48 15.86 -1.47
N GLU A 249 1.34 16.48 -1.79
CA GLU A 249 1.19 17.88 -2.13
C GLU A 249 1.17 18.80 -0.88
N ASP A 250 0.93 18.29 0.33
CA ASP A 250 0.82 19.11 1.54
C ASP A 250 2.14 19.35 2.30
N ASN A 251 3.26 19.58 1.60
CA ASN A 251 4.52 19.92 2.27
C ASN A 251 5.30 21.03 1.55
N GLU A 252 4.61 22.10 1.19
CA GLU A 252 5.23 23.33 0.68
C GLU A 252 6.28 23.87 1.66
N GLU A 253 6.03 23.80 2.97
CA GLU A 253 6.98 24.23 4.01
C GLU A 253 8.27 23.41 4.02
N LEU A 254 8.17 22.08 3.87
CA LEU A 254 9.34 21.21 3.76
C LEU A 254 10.13 21.49 2.49
N ILE A 255 9.44 21.74 1.38
CA ILE A 255 10.06 22.15 0.12
C ILE A 255 10.77 23.50 0.29
N ASP A 256 10.22 24.44 1.04
CA ASP A 256 10.82 25.77 1.28
C ASP A 256 12.00 25.72 2.26
N LYS A 257 11.90 24.97 3.36
CA LYS A 257 13.02 24.71 4.29
C LYS A 257 14.18 24.00 3.60
N LEU A 258 13.89 23.04 2.72
CA LEU A 258 14.88 22.35 1.89
C LEU A 258 15.56 23.29 0.87
N LYS A 259 14.84 24.29 0.32
CA LYS A 259 15.43 25.34 -0.54
C LYS A 259 16.40 26.22 0.23
N HIS A 260 16.10 26.54 1.49
CA HIS A 260 16.95 27.39 2.33
C HIS A 260 18.13 26.64 2.98
N GLY A 261 18.23 25.31 2.79
CA GLY A 261 19.38 24.52 3.23
C GLY A 261 19.51 24.39 4.75
N VAL A 262 18.43 24.66 5.48
CA VAL A 262 18.34 24.48 6.94
C VAL A 262 17.60 23.17 7.19
N PHE A 263 18.30 22.19 7.75
CA PHE A 263 17.72 20.88 8.10
C PHE A 263 17.94 20.63 9.59
N SER A 264 16.87 20.72 10.37
CA SER A 264 16.88 20.58 11.83
C SER A 264 16.64 19.12 12.27
N LEU A 265 16.81 18.85 13.57
CA LEU A 265 16.45 17.54 14.14
C LEU A 265 14.92 17.35 14.15
N ARG A 266 14.14 18.42 14.28
CA ARG A 266 12.68 18.38 14.14
C ARG A 266 12.26 17.96 12.74
N ASP A 267 12.89 18.50 11.70
CA ASP A 267 12.58 18.10 10.33
C ASP A 267 12.90 16.59 10.11
N MET A 268 13.97 16.09 10.72
CA MET A 268 14.29 14.65 10.72
C MET A 268 13.23 13.82 11.46
N TYR A 269 12.73 14.31 12.60
CA TYR A 269 11.66 13.68 13.36
C TYR A 269 10.38 13.55 12.53
N GLU A 270 9.97 14.62 11.85
CA GLU A 270 8.81 14.62 10.98
C GLU A 270 8.98 13.62 9.82
N GLN A 271 10.17 13.53 9.24
CA GLN A 271 10.44 12.51 8.22
C GLN A 271 10.33 11.09 8.77
N PHE A 272 10.85 10.82 9.97
CA PHE A 272 10.70 9.50 10.60
C PHE A 272 9.24 9.20 10.93
N GLN A 273 8.47 10.18 11.39
CA GLN A 273 7.06 10.03 11.66
C GLN A 273 6.27 9.73 10.37
N ASN A 274 6.59 10.40 9.27
CA ASN A 274 5.98 10.14 7.97
C ASN A 274 6.34 8.73 7.47
N ILE A 275 7.60 8.32 7.61
CA ILE A 275 8.04 6.96 7.30
C ILE A 275 7.31 5.92 8.15
N MET A 276 7.13 6.17 9.45
CA MET A 276 6.37 5.28 10.33
C MET A 276 4.88 5.22 9.97
N LYS A 277 4.29 6.34 9.52
CA LYS A 277 2.90 6.38 9.01
C LYS A 277 2.75 5.61 7.69
N MET A 278 3.81 5.55 6.87
CA MET A 278 3.81 4.81 5.59
C MET A 278 3.87 3.28 5.76
N GLY A 279 4.14 2.78 6.97
CA GLY A 279 4.26 1.34 7.24
C GLY A 279 5.59 0.74 6.75
N PRO A 280 5.76 -0.60 6.79
CA PRO A 280 7.02 -1.27 6.49
C PRO A 280 7.54 -0.96 5.06
N PHE A 281 8.67 -0.26 4.99
CA PHE A 281 9.37 0.11 3.75
C PHE A 281 9.73 -1.07 2.84
N GLY A 282 9.76 -2.29 3.38
CA GLY A 282 10.03 -3.52 2.64
C GLY A 282 9.02 -3.77 1.50
N GLN A 283 7.73 -3.46 1.73
CA GLN A 283 6.71 -3.63 0.70
C GLN A 283 6.92 -2.67 -0.49
N ILE A 284 7.24 -1.40 -0.23
CA ILE A 284 7.45 -0.38 -1.27
C ILE A 284 8.74 -0.66 -2.07
N MET A 285 9.83 -1.01 -1.40
CA MET A 285 11.11 -1.32 -2.07
C MET A 285 11.06 -2.64 -2.84
N GLY A 286 10.30 -3.64 -2.36
CA GLY A 286 10.06 -4.91 -3.07
C GLY A 286 9.25 -4.74 -4.36
N MET A 287 8.60 -3.59 -4.56
CA MET A 287 7.83 -3.26 -5.77
C MET A 287 8.67 -2.58 -6.87
N ILE A 288 9.91 -2.15 -6.59
CA ILE A 288 10.76 -1.43 -7.55
C ILE A 288 11.68 -2.40 -8.32
N PRO A 289 11.49 -2.59 -9.63
CA PRO A 289 12.35 -3.47 -10.42
C PRO A 289 13.77 -2.90 -10.56
N GLY A 290 14.79 -3.67 -10.22
CA GLY A 290 16.20 -3.34 -10.48
C GLY A 290 16.97 -2.68 -9.34
N PHE A 291 16.37 -2.50 -8.17
CA PHE A 291 17.11 -2.13 -6.95
C PHE A 291 17.68 -3.40 -6.32
N SER A 292 19.01 -3.56 -6.34
CA SER A 292 19.70 -4.77 -5.88
C SER A 292 19.68 -4.90 -4.36
N SER A 293 19.75 -6.17 -3.94
CA SER A 293 19.78 -6.73 -2.58
C SER A 293 20.82 -6.18 -1.60
N ASP A 294 21.70 -5.27 -2.01
CA ASP A 294 22.87 -4.88 -1.22
C ASP A 294 22.59 -3.77 -0.20
N PHE A 295 21.50 -3.01 -0.37
CA PHE A 295 21.03 -2.05 0.65
C PHE A 295 20.05 -2.68 1.64
N LEU A 296 19.51 -3.86 1.30
CA LEU A 296 18.71 -4.71 2.17
C LEU A 296 19.65 -5.64 2.94
N SER A 297 20.41 -5.09 3.89
CA SER A 297 20.92 -5.94 4.98
C SER A 297 19.73 -6.74 5.50
N LYS A 298 19.85 -8.08 5.55
CA LYS A 298 18.86 -9.09 5.95
C LYS A 298 18.27 -8.82 7.36
N GLY A 299 17.57 -7.72 7.54
CA GLY A 299 16.96 -7.28 8.79
C GLY A 299 15.46 -7.46 8.70
N ASN A 300 14.86 -8.02 9.74
CA ASN A 300 13.42 -8.15 9.85
C ASN A 300 12.77 -6.76 9.74
N GLU A 301 11.68 -6.65 8.98
CA GLU A 301 10.99 -5.38 8.72
C GLU A 301 10.50 -4.70 10.02
N GLN A 302 10.09 -5.52 11.00
CA GLN A 302 9.75 -5.08 12.36
C GLN A 302 10.95 -4.47 13.11
N GLU A 303 12.15 -4.98 12.87
CA GLU A 303 13.38 -4.47 13.51
C GLU A 303 13.72 -3.07 12.99
N SER A 304 13.49 -2.82 11.70
CA SER A 304 13.69 -1.49 11.10
C SER A 304 12.74 -0.45 11.71
N MET A 305 11.47 -0.82 11.92
CA MET A 305 10.49 0.06 12.58
C MET A 305 10.79 0.26 14.06
N ALA A 306 11.22 -0.78 14.77
CA ALA A 306 11.65 -0.67 16.16
C ALA A 306 12.86 0.27 16.31
N ARG A 307 13.81 0.22 15.36
CA ARG A 307 14.96 1.14 15.32
C ARG A 307 14.52 2.58 15.10
N LEU A 308 13.63 2.85 14.14
CA LEU A 308 13.10 4.21 13.92
C LEU A 308 12.37 4.75 15.14
N LYS A 309 11.50 3.92 15.76
CA LYS A 309 10.81 4.28 17.00
C LYS A 309 11.80 4.62 18.13
N LYS A 310 12.88 3.85 18.26
CA LYS A 310 13.94 4.12 19.23
C LYS A 310 14.64 5.46 18.98
N LEU A 311 14.94 5.80 17.72
CA LEU A 311 15.50 7.11 17.38
C LEU A 311 14.53 8.25 17.71
N MET A 312 13.23 8.06 17.48
CA MET A 312 12.20 9.03 17.86
C MET A 312 12.15 9.23 19.37
N THR A 313 12.18 8.16 20.18
CA THR A 313 12.22 8.29 21.65
C THR A 313 13.45 9.02 22.17
N ILE A 314 14.59 8.94 21.48
CA ILE A 314 15.79 9.72 21.82
C ILE A 314 15.55 11.21 21.53
N MET A 315 14.92 11.53 20.39
CA MET A 315 14.56 12.90 20.04
C MET A 315 13.45 13.47 20.95
N ASP A 316 12.51 12.64 21.43
CA ASP A 316 11.49 13.06 22.40
C ASP A 316 12.10 13.50 23.75
N SER A 317 13.35 13.08 24.05
CA SER A 317 14.09 13.50 25.25
C SER A 317 14.93 14.79 25.05
N MET A 318 14.88 15.38 23.85
CA MET A 318 15.52 16.65 23.52
C MET A 318 14.56 17.82 23.79
N ASN A 319 15.11 19.02 24.02
CA ASN A 319 14.29 20.23 24.14
C ASN A 319 14.11 20.94 22.79
N ASP A 320 13.19 21.90 22.70
CA ASP A 320 12.91 22.62 21.45
C ASP A 320 14.16 23.34 20.89
N GLU A 321 15.01 23.90 21.76
CA GLU A 321 16.27 24.51 21.35
C GLU A 321 17.22 23.50 20.67
N GLU A 322 17.26 22.26 21.14
CA GLU A 322 18.08 21.20 20.55
C GLU A 322 17.48 20.70 19.23
N LEU A 323 16.14 20.61 19.15
CA LEU A 323 15.42 20.11 17.98
C LEU A 323 15.41 21.11 16.81
N ASP A 324 15.16 22.38 17.10
CA ASP A 324 14.98 23.46 16.11
C ASP A 324 16.28 24.16 15.72
N SER A 325 17.39 23.82 16.39
CA SER A 325 18.70 24.36 16.06
C SER A 325 19.15 23.94 14.64
N PRO A 326 19.60 24.89 13.80
CA PRO A 326 20.17 24.60 12.47
C PRO A 326 21.38 23.66 12.51
N ASN A 327 22.01 23.50 13.67
CA ASN A 327 23.13 22.60 13.90
C ASN A 327 22.97 21.88 15.25
N GLY A 328 21.89 21.12 15.43
CA GLY A 328 21.60 20.36 16.66
C GLY A 328 22.83 19.57 17.16
N ALA A 329 23.51 18.84 16.27
CA ALA A 329 24.73 18.08 16.60
C ALA A 329 25.87 18.91 17.23
N LYS A 330 25.98 20.19 16.88
CA LYS A 330 27.01 21.09 17.43
C LYS A 330 26.69 21.50 18.87
N LEU A 331 25.41 21.61 19.25
CA LEU A 331 24.99 21.91 20.62
C LEU A 331 25.37 20.77 21.58
N PHE A 332 25.12 19.52 21.18
CA PHE A 332 25.50 18.34 21.95
C PHE A 332 27.03 18.18 22.06
N SER A 333 27.77 18.63 21.05
CA SER A 333 29.25 18.62 21.08
C SER A 333 29.81 19.69 22.02
N ARG A 334 29.16 20.86 22.12
CA ARG A 334 29.57 21.97 23.02
C ARG A 334 29.21 21.71 24.48
N GLN A 335 28.09 21.03 24.72
CA GLN A 335 27.60 20.72 26.07
C GLN A 335 27.30 19.22 26.19
N PRO A 336 28.32 18.38 26.47
CA PRO A 336 28.18 16.93 26.57
C PRO A 336 27.14 16.47 27.62
N GLY A 337 26.87 17.29 28.63
CA GLY A 337 25.84 17.03 29.63
C GLY A 337 24.43 16.85 29.05
N ARG A 338 24.15 17.43 27.87
CA ARG A 338 22.90 17.24 27.13
C ARG A 338 22.75 15.78 26.68
N SER A 339 23.81 15.17 26.18
CA SER A 339 23.80 13.76 25.77
C SER A 339 23.55 12.83 26.96
N THR A 340 24.11 13.13 28.13
CA THR A 340 23.84 12.39 29.37
C THR A 340 22.39 12.53 29.84
N ARG A 341 21.82 13.75 29.75
CA ARG A 341 20.41 14.01 30.07
C ARG A 341 19.47 13.22 29.14
N VAL A 342 19.69 13.33 27.82
CA VAL A 342 18.90 12.62 26.80
C VAL A 342 18.97 11.11 27.02
N ALA A 343 20.18 10.57 27.21
CA ALA A 343 20.41 9.15 27.45
C ALA A 343 19.64 8.63 28.68
N ARG A 344 19.65 9.39 29.78
CA ARG A 344 18.86 9.06 30.99
C ARG A 344 17.35 9.13 30.75
N GLY A 345 16.90 10.12 29.97
CA GLY A 345 15.47 10.34 29.70
C GLY A 345 14.81 9.23 28.87
N CYS A 346 15.53 8.66 27.90
CA CYS A 346 15.03 7.57 27.05
C CYS A 346 15.59 6.18 27.42
N GLY A 347 16.38 6.06 28.49
CA GLY A 347 16.90 4.78 28.97
C GLY A 347 17.93 4.13 28.03
N VAL A 348 18.68 4.92 27.27
CA VAL A 348 19.71 4.44 26.33
C VAL A 348 21.12 4.84 26.79
N SER A 349 22.15 4.27 26.15
CA SER A 349 23.53 4.68 26.41
C SER A 349 23.87 6.01 25.71
N VAL A 350 24.84 6.74 26.26
CA VAL A 350 25.36 7.98 25.64
C VAL A 350 25.90 7.74 24.23
N ARG A 351 26.43 6.54 23.97
CA ARG A 351 26.92 6.12 22.66
C ARG A 351 25.80 6.11 21.62
N GLU A 352 24.61 5.64 21.98
CA GLU A 352 23.46 5.60 21.05
C GLU A 352 22.97 7.00 20.69
N VAL A 353 23.02 7.94 21.65
CA VAL A 353 22.74 9.35 21.37
C VAL A 353 23.77 9.93 20.39
N GLN A 354 25.05 9.61 20.55
CA GLN A 354 26.11 10.04 19.62
C GLN A 354 25.95 9.40 18.23
N GLU A 355 25.53 8.13 18.17
CA GLU A 355 25.22 7.45 16.91
C GLU A 355 24.06 8.13 16.17
N LEU A 356 22.98 8.51 16.87
CA LEU A 356 21.88 9.30 16.29
C LEU A 356 22.39 10.63 15.73
N LEU A 357 23.19 11.37 16.48
CA LEU A 357 23.73 12.67 16.02
C LEU A 357 24.67 12.52 14.82
N SER A 358 25.43 11.43 14.75
CA SER A 358 26.26 11.08 13.59
C SER A 358 25.40 10.77 12.37
N GLN A 359 24.31 10.00 12.55
CA GLN A 359 23.33 9.70 11.49
C GLN A 359 22.64 10.99 11.00
N TYR A 360 22.19 11.85 11.90
CA TYR A 360 21.64 13.16 11.57
C TYR A 360 22.63 14.00 10.76
N THR A 361 23.91 14.05 11.16
CA THR A 361 24.93 14.84 10.44
C THR A 361 25.14 14.34 9.01
N LYS A 362 25.15 13.01 8.81
CA LYS A 362 25.23 12.39 7.48
C LYS A 362 23.98 12.70 6.65
N PHE A 363 22.81 12.63 7.27
CA PHE A 363 21.53 12.90 6.62
C PHE A 363 21.42 14.37 6.22
N ALA A 364 21.73 15.30 7.11
CA ALA A 364 21.79 16.74 6.85
C ALA A 364 22.77 17.06 5.71
N ALA A 365 23.93 16.40 5.65
CA ALA A 365 24.89 16.56 4.55
C ALA A 365 24.34 16.06 3.20
N MET A 366 23.58 14.96 3.20
CA MET A 366 22.90 14.45 2.01
C MET A 366 21.78 15.40 1.54
N VAL A 367 20.95 15.87 2.47
CA VAL A 367 19.88 16.84 2.22
C VAL A 367 20.44 18.15 1.65
N LYS A 368 21.53 18.66 2.21
CA LYS A 368 22.21 19.87 1.71
C LYS A 368 22.74 19.68 0.28
N LYS A 369 23.29 18.50 -0.04
CA LYS A 369 23.71 18.17 -1.41
C LYS A 369 22.51 18.08 -2.36
N MET A 370 21.40 17.48 -1.92
CA MET A 370 20.19 17.34 -2.74
C MET A 370 19.46 18.66 -2.97
N GLY A 371 19.40 19.55 -1.96
CA GLY A 371 18.87 20.91 -2.09
C GLY A 371 19.68 21.76 -3.07
N GLY A 372 21.01 21.61 -3.07
CA GLY A 372 21.89 22.23 -4.08
C GLY A 372 21.66 21.73 -5.50
N ILE A 373 21.27 20.45 -5.66
CA ILE A 373 20.97 19.86 -6.98
C ILE A 373 19.56 20.27 -7.45
N LYS A 374 18.56 20.31 -6.58
CA LYS A 374 17.18 20.72 -6.97
C LYS A 374 17.09 22.23 -7.30
N GLY A 375 18.00 23.05 -6.78
CA GLY A 375 18.20 24.44 -7.25
C GLY A 375 18.64 24.55 -8.71
N LEU A 376 19.31 23.51 -9.26
CA LEU A 376 19.57 23.41 -10.71
C LEU A 376 18.37 22.91 -11.52
N PHE A 377 17.44 22.17 -10.91
CA PHE A 377 16.35 21.50 -11.62
C PHE A 377 14.98 22.18 -11.49
N LYS A 378 14.82 23.17 -10.58
CA LYS A 378 13.56 23.91 -10.37
C LYS A 378 13.63 25.38 -10.81
N GLY A 379 14.40 25.66 -11.85
CA GLY A 379 14.33 26.90 -12.61
C GLY A 379 14.04 26.56 -14.07
N GLY A 380 12.80 26.75 -14.51
CA GLY A 380 12.34 26.51 -15.88
C GLY A 380 12.93 27.44 -16.94
N ASP A 381 14.18 27.87 -16.80
CA ASP A 381 14.87 28.72 -17.76
C ASP A 381 16.31 28.24 -17.99
N MET A 382 16.43 27.02 -18.53
CA MET A 382 17.70 26.44 -18.98
C MET A 382 18.18 27.07 -20.32
N SER A 383 17.83 28.32 -20.60
CA SER A 383 18.15 28.99 -21.87
C SER A 383 18.83 30.36 -21.71
N LYS A 384 18.92 30.95 -20.51
CA LYS A 384 19.31 32.36 -20.42
C LYS A 384 20.57 32.74 -19.64
N ASN A 385 21.26 31.84 -18.92
CA ASN A 385 22.56 32.21 -18.34
C ASN A 385 23.42 30.99 -17.98
N VAL A 386 23.68 30.12 -18.95
CA VAL A 386 24.67 29.06 -18.74
C VAL A 386 26.05 29.60 -19.08
N ASN A 387 26.85 29.85 -18.04
CA ASN A 387 28.23 30.31 -18.18
C ASN A 387 29.04 29.22 -18.92
N PRO A 388 29.75 29.52 -20.03
CA PRO A 388 30.41 28.50 -20.86
C PRO A 388 31.40 27.61 -20.10
N SER A 389 31.99 28.15 -19.03
CA SER A 389 32.92 27.46 -18.14
C SER A 389 32.27 26.39 -17.25
N GLN A 390 30.98 26.54 -16.90
CA GLN A 390 30.25 25.55 -16.10
C GLN A 390 29.79 24.36 -16.94
N MET A 391 29.39 24.59 -18.21
CA MET A 391 29.08 23.52 -19.16
C MET A 391 30.31 22.69 -19.52
N ALA A 392 31.48 23.32 -19.63
CA ALA A 392 32.73 22.61 -19.85
C ALA A 392 33.06 21.67 -18.67
N LYS A 393 32.89 22.13 -17.42
CA LYS A 393 33.09 21.29 -16.22
C LYS A 393 32.07 20.16 -16.11
N LEU A 394 30.81 20.42 -16.44
CA LEU A 394 29.75 19.41 -16.42
C LEU A 394 30.01 18.31 -17.46
N ASN A 395 30.39 18.68 -18.69
CA ASN A 395 30.79 17.73 -19.73
C ASN A 395 32.03 16.92 -19.35
N GLN A 396 33.00 17.53 -18.65
CA GLN A 396 34.19 16.82 -18.17
C GLN A 396 33.87 15.82 -17.05
N GLN A 397 32.93 16.14 -16.16
CA GLN A 397 32.47 15.21 -15.13
C GLN A 397 31.60 14.10 -15.69
N MET A 398 30.75 14.40 -16.68
CA MET A 398 29.89 13.41 -17.34
C MET A 398 30.74 12.40 -18.14
N ALA A 399 31.79 12.86 -18.83
CA ALA A 399 32.73 11.99 -19.52
C ALA A 399 33.53 11.07 -18.59
N LYS A 400 33.73 11.46 -17.32
CA LYS A 400 34.41 10.64 -16.30
C LYS A 400 33.50 9.61 -15.62
N MET A 401 32.17 9.79 -15.71
CA MET A 401 31.19 8.88 -15.12
C MET A 401 30.62 7.86 -16.12
N MET A 402 30.93 7.99 -17.41
CA MET A 402 30.53 7.02 -18.43
C MET A 402 31.60 5.95 -18.65
N ASP A 403 31.17 4.71 -18.78
CA ASP A 403 32.04 3.57 -19.07
C ASP A 403 32.81 3.80 -20.39
N PRO A 404 34.15 3.61 -20.42
CA PRO A 404 34.98 3.83 -21.61
C PRO A 404 34.48 3.10 -22.87
N ARG A 405 33.83 1.94 -22.71
CA ARG A 405 33.29 1.16 -23.85
C ARG A 405 32.05 1.80 -24.46
N VAL A 406 31.20 2.40 -23.62
CA VAL A 406 30.01 3.15 -24.06
C VAL A 406 30.43 4.43 -24.78
N LEU A 407 31.49 5.09 -24.28
CA LEU A 407 32.03 6.30 -24.90
C LEU A 407 32.59 6.03 -26.31
N GLN A 408 33.22 4.87 -26.51
CA GLN A 408 33.78 4.46 -27.79
C GLN A 408 32.69 4.07 -28.79
N GLN A 409 31.63 3.41 -28.32
CA GLN A 409 30.46 3.03 -29.12
C GLN A 409 29.63 4.25 -29.57
N MET A 410 29.71 5.36 -28.83
CA MET A 410 29.06 6.62 -29.15
C MET A 410 29.92 7.60 -29.97
N GLY A 411 31.08 7.18 -30.48
CA GLY A 411 31.95 8.05 -31.32
C GLY A 411 32.81 9.04 -30.52
N GLY A 412 33.12 8.73 -29.27
CA GLY A 412 33.95 9.56 -28.38
C GLY A 412 33.30 10.88 -28.01
N THR A 413 34.13 11.83 -27.55
CA THR A 413 33.70 13.17 -27.11
C THR A 413 33.06 14.00 -28.23
N GLN A 414 33.39 13.73 -29.49
CA GLN A 414 32.76 14.38 -30.65
C GLN A 414 31.34 13.84 -30.91
N GLY A 415 31.11 12.54 -30.77
CA GLY A 415 29.79 11.93 -30.94
C GLY A 415 28.78 12.40 -29.88
N LEU A 416 29.26 12.65 -28.66
CA LEU A 416 28.47 13.26 -27.57
C LEU A 416 28.08 14.72 -27.88
N GLN A 417 28.98 15.49 -28.52
CA GLN A 417 28.69 16.85 -28.98
C GLN A 417 27.68 16.88 -30.14
N SER A 418 27.77 15.94 -31.08
CA SER A 418 26.77 15.84 -32.16
C SER A 418 25.39 15.45 -31.63
N MET A 419 25.33 14.53 -30.65
CA MET A 419 24.07 14.14 -30.02
C MET A 419 23.43 15.31 -29.25
N MET A 420 24.23 16.11 -28.52
CA MET A 420 23.72 17.31 -27.85
C MET A 420 23.18 18.37 -28.81
N ARG A 421 23.85 18.59 -29.96
CA ARG A 421 23.33 19.49 -31.01
C ARG A 421 22.01 18.98 -31.59
N GLN A 422 21.89 17.67 -31.77
CA GLN A 422 20.67 17.04 -32.29
C GLN A 422 19.51 17.13 -31.29
N PHE A 423 19.79 17.00 -29.99
CA PHE A 423 18.82 17.20 -28.91
C PHE A 423 18.35 18.66 -28.82
N GLN A 424 19.26 19.63 -28.96
CA GLN A 424 18.90 21.05 -29.01
C GLN A 424 18.05 21.40 -30.24
N GLN A 425 18.36 20.82 -31.40
CA GLN A 425 17.55 21.02 -32.61
C GLN A 425 16.18 20.36 -32.50
N GLY A 426 16.08 19.13 -31.98
CA GLY A 426 14.80 18.43 -31.78
C GLY A 426 13.85 19.13 -30.79
N ALA A 427 14.41 19.75 -29.74
CA ALA A 427 13.64 20.54 -28.78
C ALA A 427 13.07 21.84 -29.40
N ALA A 428 13.75 22.41 -30.40
CA ALA A 428 13.26 23.60 -31.11
C ALA A 428 12.11 23.26 -32.09
N THR A 429 12.11 22.08 -32.71
CA THR A 429 11.06 21.64 -33.63
C THR A 429 9.76 21.26 -32.90
N MET A 430 9.84 20.64 -31.71
CA MET A 430 8.63 20.34 -30.91
C MET A 430 7.90 21.60 -30.43
N ARG A 431 8.62 22.71 -30.20
CA ARG A 431 8.03 23.99 -29.78
C ARG A 431 7.26 24.72 -30.90
N ARG A 432 7.59 24.51 -32.17
CA ARG A 432 6.85 25.11 -33.30
C ARG A 432 5.54 24.37 -33.64
N GLY A 433 5.40 23.10 -33.25
CA GLY A 433 4.21 22.29 -33.53
C GLY A 433 3.00 22.53 -32.63
N GLN A 434 3.16 23.18 -31.46
CA GLN A 434 2.09 23.42 -30.49
C GLN A 434 1.46 24.83 -30.56
N GLY A 435 1.87 25.68 -31.50
CA GLY A 435 1.46 27.10 -31.55
C GLY A 435 0.32 27.47 -32.51
N ASN A 436 -0.30 26.52 -33.23
CA ASN A 436 -1.18 26.85 -34.36
C ASN A 436 -2.56 26.17 -34.30
N ASN A 437 -3.26 26.25 -33.17
CA ASN A 437 -4.65 25.79 -33.09
C ASN A 437 -5.50 26.72 -32.22
N GLN A 438 -5.85 27.91 -32.73
CA GLN A 438 -6.97 28.72 -32.27
C GLN A 438 -7.23 29.88 -33.25
N THR A 439 -8.27 29.75 -34.09
CA THR A 439 -9.26 30.77 -34.51
C THR A 439 -9.84 30.45 -35.90
N VAL A 440 -10.96 29.71 -35.94
CA VAL A 440 -11.93 29.80 -37.04
C VAL A 440 -13.27 30.20 -36.42
N LYS A 441 -13.65 31.45 -36.65
CA LYS A 441 -14.96 32.02 -36.31
C LYS A 441 -16.02 31.37 -37.21
N LEU A 442 -17.09 30.88 -36.61
CA LEU A 442 -18.33 30.51 -37.31
C LEU A 442 -19.10 31.80 -37.67
N ARG A 443 -19.31 31.99 -38.97
CA ARG A 443 -20.45 32.66 -39.59
C ARG A 443 -20.85 31.86 -40.81
#